data_AF-A0A6B2UXI5-F1
#
_entry.id   AF-A0A6B2UXI5-F1
#
_cell.length_a   1.000
_cell.length_b   1.000
_cell.length_c   1.000
_cell.angle_alpha   90.00
_cell.angle_beta   90.00
_cell.angle_gamma   90.00
#
_symmetry.space_group_name_H-M   'P 1'
#
loop_
_entity.id
_entity.type
_entity.pdbx_description
1 polymer ?
#
loop_
_entity_poly.entity_id
_entity_poly.type
_entity_poly.pdbx_seq_one_letter_code
_entity_poly.pdbx_strand_id
1 'polypeptide(L)'
;MRTCCTHSSRPSPGPRYPPSPGTDTGHGRRTTRTIKVVDMPTWVDFTAATQVAQLRRTVTRKSKRPVEIVYLITSADARTAPPAVLTAWVQSHWQIENSLHRVRDVTFGEDRSQIGTGNAPRIMAALRNTVISLLRLAGHHNIAAALRHHARDTDRPINVLLTA
;
A
#
# COMPACT_ATOMS: atom_id res chain seq x y z
N MET A 1 41.71 -14.85 38.92
CA MET A 1 40.43 -14.11 38.79
C MET A 1 40.24 -13.79 37.31
N ARG A 2 39.51 -14.63 36.56
CA ARG A 2 39.20 -14.39 35.14
C ARG A 2 37.73 -14.05 35.05
N THR A 3 37.43 -12.80 34.74
CA THR A 3 36.07 -12.35 34.43
C THR A 3 35.66 -12.94 33.09
N CYS A 4 34.67 -13.83 33.12
CA CYS A 4 34.04 -14.38 31.94
C CYS A 4 33.15 -13.30 31.31
N CYS A 5 33.52 -12.81 30.13
CA CYS A 5 32.66 -11.94 29.34
C CYS A 5 31.42 -12.72 28.91
N THR A 6 30.28 -12.50 29.56
CA THR A 6 28.99 -12.99 29.09
C THR A 6 28.66 -12.31 27.76
N HIS A 7 28.92 -13.01 26.65
CA HIS A 7 28.23 -12.72 25.41
C HIS A 7 26.74 -12.97 25.67
N SER A 8 25.96 -11.90 25.78
CA SER A 8 24.50 -11.97 25.69
C SER A 8 24.16 -12.49 24.30
N SER A 9 23.95 -13.80 24.19
CA SER A 9 23.44 -14.43 22.97
C SER A 9 22.00 -13.94 22.80
N ARG A 10 21.78 -13.03 21.84
CA ARG A 10 20.42 -12.66 21.43
C ARG A 10 19.65 -13.96 21.10
N PRO A 11 18.43 -14.15 21.63
CA PRO A 11 17.66 -15.35 21.33
C PRO A 11 17.50 -15.48 19.82
N SER A 12 17.55 -16.72 19.31
CA SER A 12 17.34 -16.99 17.90
C SER A 12 15.96 -16.43 17.48
N PRO A 13 15.87 -15.73 16.32
CA PRO A 13 14.58 -15.34 15.79
C PRO A 13 13.71 -16.59 15.58
N GLY A 14 12.39 -16.42 15.69
CA GLY A 14 11.42 -17.49 15.47
C GLY A 14 11.55 -18.12 14.06
N PRO A 15 10.76 -19.17 13.78
CA PRO A 15 10.79 -19.87 12.50
C PRO A 15 10.87 -18.90 11.31
N ARG A 16 11.81 -19.20 10.38
CA ARG A 16 12.02 -18.40 9.17
C ARG A 16 11.37 -19.08 7.98
N TYR A 17 10.67 -18.31 7.18
CA TYR A 17 10.04 -18.81 5.97
C TYR A 17 10.96 -18.58 4.75
N PRO A 18 10.91 -19.46 3.73
CA PRO A 18 11.66 -19.27 2.50
C PRO A 18 11.39 -17.89 1.88
N PRO A 19 12.42 -17.19 1.37
CA PRO A 19 12.21 -15.94 0.68
C PRO A 19 11.28 -16.12 -0.52
N SER A 20 10.30 -15.23 -0.66
CA SER A 20 9.36 -15.27 -1.79
C SER A 20 9.67 -14.13 -2.76
N PRO A 21 10.27 -14.41 -3.94
CA PRO A 21 10.52 -13.41 -4.95
C PRO A 21 9.29 -13.20 -5.85
N GLY A 22 9.11 -11.98 -6.34
CA GLY A 22 8.13 -11.63 -7.37
C GLY A 22 8.70 -10.58 -8.31
N THR A 23 8.37 -10.66 -9.59
CA THR A 23 8.79 -9.67 -10.60
C THR A 23 7.58 -9.18 -11.39
N ASP A 24 7.50 -7.88 -11.58
CA ASP A 24 6.50 -7.19 -12.39
C ASP A 24 7.19 -6.26 -13.41
N THR A 25 6.60 -6.10 -14.58
CA THR A 25 7.11 -5.24 -15.66
C THR A 25 6.02 -4.37 -16.24
N GLY A 26 6.25 -3.07 -16.32
CA GLY A 26 5.29 -2.14 -16.90
C GLY A 26 5.88 -0.74 -17.11
N HIS A 27 5.43 -0.03 -18.14
CA HIS A 27 5.85 1.35 -18.46
C HIS A 27 7.38 1.55 -18.50
N GLY A 28 8.13 0.59 -19.04
CA GLY A 28 9.60 0.63 -19.12
C GLY A 28 10.31 0.45 -17.76
N ARG A 29 9.61 -0.08 -16.76
CA ARG A 29 10.09 -0.34 -15.41
C ARG A 29 10.00 -1.83 -15.10
N ARG A 30 11.08 -2.42 -14.58
CA ARG A 30 11.07 -3.78 -14.00
C ARG A 30 11.18 -3.67 -12.49
N THR A 31 10.20 -4.20 -11.77
CA THR A 31 10.18 -4.19 -10.30
C THR A 31 10.33 -5.60 -9.78
N THR A 32 11.39 -5.86 -9.02
CA THR A 32 11.58 -7.12 -8.30
C THR A 32 11.36 -6.89 -6.82
N ARG A 33 10.64 -7.82 -6.18
CA ARG A 33 10.31 -7.81 -4.76
C ARG A 33 10.78 -9.12 -4.16
N THR A 34 11.37 -9.06 -2.98
CA THR A 34 11.73 -10.26 -2.22
C THR A 34 11.37 -10.01 -0.77
N ILE A 35 10.45 -10.82 -0.24
CA ILE A 35 10.10 -10.77 1.17
C ILE A 35 10.84 -11.85 1.94
N LYS A 36 11.27 -11.52 3.15
CA LYS A 36 11.76 -12.46 4.16
C LYS A 36 10.86 -12.33 5.37
N VAL A 37 10.34 -13.44 5.87
CA VAL A 37 9.38 -13.46 6.99
C VAL A 37 9.95 -14.33 8.09
N VAL A 38 9.78 -13.87 9.32
CA VAL A 38 10.04 -14.67 10.52
C VAL A 38 8.87 -14.52 11.47
N ASP A 39 8.58 -15.56 12.25
CA ASP A 39 7.66 -15.42 13.37
C ASP A 39 8.22 -14.40 14.38
N MET A 40 7.32 -13.72 15.08
CA MET A 40 7.68 -12.67 16.03
C MET A 40 8.62 -13.25 17.09
N PRO A 41 9.85 -12.71 17.23
CA PRO A 41 10.75 -13.19 18.26
C PRO A 41 10.17 -12.93 19.66
N THR A 42 10.37 -13.87 20.58
CA THR A 42 9.83 -13.80 21.95
C THR A 42 10.33 -12.61 22.77
N TRP A 43 11.41 -11.97 22.36
CA TRP A 43 11.97 -10.77 23.01
C TRP A 43 11.40 -9.45 22.48
N VAL A 44 10.59 -9.49 21.41
CA VAL A 44 9.89 -8.30 20.90
C VAL A 44 8.53 -8.23 21.58
N ASP A 45 8.38 -7.26 22.49
CA ASP A 45 7.11 -7.01 23.16
C ASP A 45 6.25 -6.04 22.33
N PHE A 46 5.63 -6.58 21.29
CA PHE A 46 4.62 -5.86 20.50
C PHE A 46 3.32 -6.64 20.57
N THR A 47 2.33 -6.09 21.28
CA THR A 47 1.06 -6.78 21.57
C THR A 47 0.40 -7.28 20.30
N ALA A 48 -0.03 -8.55 20.34
CA ALA A 48 -0.69 -9.27 19.25
C ALA A 48 0.13 -9.49 17.98
N ALA A 49 1.40 -9.05 17.88
CA ALA A 49 2.19 -9.32 16.70
C ALA A 49 2.71 -10.77 16.68
N THR A 50 2.49 -11.42 15.54
CA THR A 50 2.80 -12.84 15.31
C THR A 50 3.92 -13.03 14.31
N GLN A 51 4.13 -12.06 13.40
CA GLN A 51 5.19 -12.11 12.39
C GLN A 51 5.83 -10.74 12.15
N VAL A 52 7.10 -10.76 11.77
CA VAL A 52 7.83 -9.61 11.23
C VAL A 52 8.43 -9.97 9.88
N ALA A 53 8.37 -9.05 8.93
CA ALA A 53 8.90 -9.27 7.59
C ALA A 53 9.70 -8.08 7.08
N GLN A 54 10.70 -8.39 6.25
CA GLN A 54 11.47 -7.43 5.47
C GLN A 54 11.15 -7.64 3.99
N LEU A 55 10.56 -6.63 3.36
CA LEU A 55 10.34 -6.59 1.92
C LEU A 55 11.43 -5.71 1.28
N ARG A 56 12.26 -6.32 0.45
CA ARG A 56 13.19 -5.59 -0.42
C ARG A 56 12.55 -5.40 -1.79
N ARG A 57 12.45 -4.16 -2.24
CA ARG A 57 11.97 -3.79 -3.57
C ARG A 57 13.11 -3.15 -4.36
N THR A 58 13.36 -3.67 -5.56
CA THR A 58 14.32 -3.10 -6.51
C THR A 58 13.58 -2.69 -7.76
N VAL A 59 13.68 -1.42 -8.10
CA VAL A 59 13.05 -0.85 -9.29
C VAL A 59 14.13 -0.53 -10.30
N THR A 60 14.13 -1.21 -11.44
CA THR A 60 15.03 -0.92 -12.56
C THR A 60 14.30 -0.08 -13.60
N ARG A 61 14.84 1.09 -13.93
CA ARG A 61 14.38 1.95 -15.02
C ARG A 61 15.58 2.55 -15.72
N LYS A 62 15.74 2.29 -17.02
CA LYS A 62 16.96 2.63 -17.77
C LYS A 62 18.20 2.09 -17.01
N SER A 63 19.20 2.93 -16.75
CA SER A 63 20.42 2.59 -16.00
C SER A 63 20.27 2.69 -14.47
N LYS A 64 19.16 3.23 -13.95
CA LYS A 64 18.97 3.44 -12.51
C LYS A 64 18.32 2.21 -11.87
N ARG A 65 18.84 1.80 -10.69
CA ARG A 65 18.35 0.66 -9.90
C ARG A 65 18.17 1.00 -8.41
N PRO A 66 17.28 1.94 -8.05
CA PRO A 66 16.97 2.19 -6.64
C PRO A 66 16.48 0.92 -5.93
N VAL A 67 16.88 0.82 -4.65
CA VAL A 67 16.46 -0.23 -3.73
C VAL A 67 15.74 0.43 -2.55
N GLU A 68 14.59 -0.12 -2.20
CA GLU A 68 13.76 0.28 -1.08
C GLU A 68 13.59 -0.94 -0.16
N ILE A 69 13.68 -0.73 1.15
CA ILE A 69 13.46 -1.75 2.17
C ILE A 69 12.30 -1.31 3.04
N VAL A 70 11.30 -2.17 3.16
CA VAL A 70 10.12 -1.96 4.01
C VAL A 70 10.08 -3.05 5.06
N TYR A 71 9.81 -2.66 6.31
CA TYR A 71 9.55 -3.59 7.39
C TYR A 71 8.06 -3.67 7.68
N LEU A 72 7.56 -4.88 7.92
CA LEU A 72 6.16 -5.18 8.18
C LEU A 72 6.07 -5.88 9.53
N ILE A 73 5.08 -5.50 10.32
CA ILE A 73 4.68 -6.19 11.54
C ILE A 73 3.21 -6.53 11.37
N THR A 74 2.82 -7.76 11.70
CA THR A 74 1.44 -8.22 11.55
C THR A 74 1.04 -9.12 12.71
N SER A 75 -0.26 -9.09 13.04
CA SER A 75 -0.91 -10.04 13.94
C SER A 75 -1.44 -11.29 13.23
N ALA A 76 -1.33 -11.36 11.91
CA ALA A 76 -1.65 -12.57 11.15
C ALA A 76 -0.51 -13.60 11.29
N ASP A 77 -0.84 -14.84 11.61
CA ASP A 77 0.15 -15.92 11.66
C ASP A 77 0.53 -16.42 10.26
N ALA A 78 1.54 -17.28 10.18
CA ALA A 78 2.03 -17.80 8.91
C ALA A 78 1.03 -18.67 8.13
N ARG A 79 0.00 -19.20 8.81
CA ARG A 79 -1.07 -19.96 8.16
C ARG A 79 -2.01 -19.02 7.42
N THR A 80 -2.33 -17.88 8.03
CA THR A 80 -3.24 -16.88 7.49
C THR A 80 -2.54 -15.97 6.48
N ALA A 81 -1.27 -15.63 6.74
CA ALA A 81 -0.47 -14.71 5.95
C ALA A 81 0.93 -15.29 5.63
N PRO A 82 1.01 -16.34 4.80
CA PRO A 82 2.30 -16.80 4.30
C PRO A 82 3.00 -15.70 3.46
N PRO A 83 4.31 -15.82 3.19
CA PRO A 83 5.09 -14.78 2.52
C PRO A 83 4.47 -14.21 1.22
N ALA A 84 3.84 -15.07 0.41
CA ALA A 84 3.16 -14.65 -0.83
C ALA A 84 1.96 -13.73 -0.54
N VAL A 85 1.17 -14.05 0.48
CA VAL A 85 0.00 -13.24 0.91
C VAL A 85 0.44 -11.89 1.45
N LEU A 86 1.45 -11.86 2.33
CA LEU A 86 2.03 -10.60 2.81
C LEU A 86 2.54 -9.73 1.65
N THR A 87 3.19 -10.34 0.65
CA THR A 87 3.65 -9.64 -0.54
C THR A 87 2.47 -9.07 -1.36
N ALA A 88 1.36 -9.80 -1.45
CA ALA A 88 0.15 -9.34 -2.12
C ALA A 88 -0.54 -8.18 -1.38
N TRP A 89 -0.60 -8.23 -0.05
CA TRP A 89 -1.14 -7.15 0.78
C TRP A 89 -0.35 -5.87 0.64
N VAL A 90 0.99 -5.92 0.73
CA VAL A 90 1.82 -4.72 0.54
C VAL A 90 1.67 -4.15 -0.86
N GLN A 91 1.60 -5.01 -1.88
CA GLN A 91 1.33 -4.56 -3.23
C GLN A 91 -0.03 -3.88 -3.36
N SER A 92 -1.07 -4.44 -2.75
CA SER A 92 -2.42 -3.87 -2.75
C SER A 92 -2.44 -2.52 -2.01
N HIS A 93 -1.73 -2.41 -0.89
CA HIS A 93 -1.57 -1.14 -0.17
C HIS A 93 -0.94 -0.07 -1.06
N TRP A 94 0.13 -0.38 -1.81
CA TRP A 94 0.70 0.56 -2.79
C TRP A 94 -0.24 0.89 -3.96
N GLN A 95 -1.17 0.01 -4.31
CA GLN A 95 -2.19 0.35 -5.31
C GLN A 95 -3.18 1.40 -4.78
N ILE A 96 -3.39 1.52 -3.47
CA ILE A 96 -4.20 2.60 -2.88
C ILE A 96 -3.54 3.95 -3.18
N GLU A 97 -2.22 4.06 -3.01
CA GLU A 97 -1.46 5.26 -3.34
C GLU A 97 -1.62 5.68 -4.81
N ASN A 98 -1.42 4.74 -5.73
CA ASN A 98 -1.53 5.06 -7.16
C ASN A 98 -2.97 5.31 -7.63
N SER A 99 -3.94 4.58 -7.07
CA SER A 99 -5.30 4.59 -7.58
C SER A 99 -6.16 5.65 -6.88
N LEU A 100 -5.96 5.90 -5.58
CA LEU A 100 -6.79 6.82 -4.80
C LEU A 100 -6.06 8.15 -4.57
N HIS A 101 -4.89 8.13 -3.92
CA HIS A 101 -4.17 9.36 -3.54
C HIS A 101 -3.76 10.17 -4.77
N ARG A 102 -3.08 9.55 -5.75
CA ARG A 102 -2.74 10.24 -7.00
C ARG A 102 -3.95 10.82 -7.73
N VAL A 103 -5.09 10.12 -7.73
CA VAL A 103 -6.31 10.62 -8.39
C VAL A 103 -6.85 11.84 -7.64
N ARG A 104 -6.88 11.80 -6.32
CA ARG A 104 -7.27 12.93 -5.49
C ARG A 104 -6.37 14.16 -5.72
N ASP A 105 -5.07 13.97 -5.65
CA ASP A 105 -4.11 15.08 -5.71
C ASP A 105 -4.09 15.70 -7.11
N VAL A 106 -3.99 14.86 -8.14
CA VAL A 106 -3.81 15.34 -9.51
C VAL A 106 -5.14 15.62 -10.19
N THR A 107 -6.09 14.68 -10.11
CA THR A 107 -7.36 14.79 -10.87
C THR A 107 -8.35 15.69 -10.16
N PHE A 108 -8.46 15.59 -8.83
CA PHE A 108 -9.32 16.47 -8.03
C PHE A 108 -8.61 17.72 -7.50
N GLY A 109 -7.31 17.84 -7.74
CA GLY A 109 -6.53 19.03 -7.37
C GLY A 109 -6.45 19.24 -5.86
N GLU A 110 -6.45 18.17 -5.06
CA GLU A 110 -6.49 18.26 -3.60
C GLU A 110 -5.36 19.14 -3.05
N ASP A 111 -4.11 18.94 -3.51
CA ASP A 111 -2.94 19.76 -3.10
C ASP A 111 -3.08 21.25 -3.43
N ARG A 112 -3.90 21.59 -4.42
CA ARG A 112 -4.13 22.97 -4.87
C ARG A 112 -5.33 23.62 -4.17
N SER A 113 -6.08 22.85 -3.37
CA SER A 113 -7.28 23.31 -2.69
C SER A 113 -6.91 24.22 -1.51
N GLN A 114 -7.40 25.46 -1.51
CA GLN A 114 -7.23 26.40 -0.39
C GLN A 114 -8.29 26.22 0.72
N ILE A 115 -9.20 25.26 0.56
CA ILE A 115 -10.24 24.95 1.55
C ILE A 115 -9.56 24.37 2.80
N GLY A 116 -9.48 25.17 3.86
CA GLY A 116 -8.80 24.81 5.12
C GLY A 116 -9.63 25.06 6.40
N THR A 117 -10.81 25.67 6.30
CA THR A 117 -11.57 26.14 7.48
C THR A 117 -12.55 25.08 8.00
N GLY A 118 -12.56 24.89 9.33
CA GLY A 118 -13.52 24.03 10.01
C GLY A 118 -13.53 22.59 9.47
N ASN A 119 -14.73 22.05 9.22
CA ASN A 119 -14.90 20.69 8.70
C ASN A 119 -14.75 20.56 7.17
N ALA A 120 -14.53 21.67 6.46
CA ALA A 120 -14.54 21.68 5.01
C ALA A 120 -13.49 20.75 4.36
N PRO A 121 -12.24 20.63 4.86
CA PRO A 121 -11.28 19.67 4.29
C PRO A 121 -11.77 18.22 4.37
N ARG A 122 -12.34 17.83 5.51
CA ARG A 122 -12.88 16.47 5.73
C ARG A 122 -14.09 16.19 4.83
N ILE A 123 -15.00 17.17 4.70
CA ILE A 123 -16.16 17.06 3.82
C ILE A 123 -15.70 16.90 2.36
N MET A 124 -14.77 17.73 1.90
CA MET A 124 -14.24 17.63 0.55
C MET A 124 -13.51 16.31 0.28
N ALA A 125 -12.74 15.81 1.25
CA ALA A 125 -12.12 14.50 1.16
C ALA A 125 -13.17 13.38 1.03
N ALA A 126 -14.26 13.44 1.80
CA ALA A 126 -15.36 12.48 1.73
C ALA A 126 -16.06 12.53 0.37
N LEU A 127 -16.43 13.73 -0.11
CA LEU A 127 -17.08 13.91 -1.42
C LEU A 127 -16.22 13.37 -2.57
N ARG A 128 -14.92 13.70 -2.59
CA ARG A 128 -13.99 13.20 -3.62
C ARG A 128 -13.91 11.67 -3.57
N ASN A 129 -13.84 11.07 -2.39
CA ASN A 129 -13.86 9.61 -2.25
C ASN A 129 -15.15 9.00 -2.78
N THR A 130 -16.30 9.56 -2.43
CA THR A 130 -17.60 9.08 -2.90
C THR A 130 -17.66 9.13 -4.41
N VAL A 131 -17.26 10.23 -5.05
CA VAL A 131 -17.23 10.35 -6.51
C VAL A 131 -16.28 9.31 -7.13
N ILE A 132 -15.07 9.14 -6.61
CA ILE A 132 -14.12 8.14 -7.12
C ILE A 132 -14.72 6.72 -7.03
N SER A 133 -15.33 6.38 -5.90
CA SER A 133 -15.95 5.06 -5.69
C SER A 133 -17.12 4.82 -6.63
N LEU A 134 -18.04 5.79 -6.77
CA LEU A 134 -19.20 5.69 -7.67
C LEU A 134 -18.77 5.50 -9.13
N LEU A 135 -17.80 6.29 -9.60
CA LEU A 135 -17.30 6.15 -10.96
C LEU A 135 -16.66 4.77 -11.19
N ARG A 136 -15.97 4.21 -10.20
CA ARG A 136 -15.42 2.84 -10.29
C ARG A 136 -16.49 1.77 -10.31
N LEU A 137 -17.53 1.91 -9.46
CA LEU A 137 -18.68 1.00 -9.45
C LEU A 137 -19.41 1.03 -10.79
N ALA A 138 -19.52 2.19 -11.42
CA ALA A 138 -20.01 2.36 -12.78
C ALA A 138 -19.05 1.87 -13.89
N GLY A 139 -17.93 1.22 -13.53
CA GLY A 139 -16.99 0.62 -14.48
C GLY A 139 -15.95 1.58 -15.09
N HIS A 140 -15.87 2.82 -14.60
CA HIS A 140 -14.86 3.76 -15.10
C HIS A 140 -13.48 3.53 -14.46
N HIS A 141 -12.55 3.02 -15.26
CA HIS A 141 -11.15 2.85 -14.83
C HIS A 141 -10.29 4.12 -14.99
N ASN A 142 -10.66 5.03 -15.89
CA ASN A 142 -9.99 6.32 -16.09
C ASN A 142 -10.85 7.46 -15.54
N ILE A 143 -10.57 7.85 -14.29
CA ILE A 143 -11.36 8.86 -13.56
C ILE A 143 -11.32 10.24 -14.24
N ALA A 144 -10.17 10.66 -14.78
CA ALA A 144 -10.06 11.95 -15.47
C ALA A 144 -10.87 11.99 -16.78
N ALA A 145 -11.00 10.86 -17.49
CA ALA A 145 -11.88 10.75 -18.65
C ALA A 145 -13.36 10.75 -18.22
N ALA A 146 -13.70 10.00 -17.17
CA ALA A 146 -15.06 9.95 -16.64
C ALA A 146 -15.55 11.32 -16.18
N LEU A 147 -14.75 12.07 -15.40
CA LEU A 147 -15.10 13.43 -15.00
C LEU A 147 -15.38 14.34 -16.20
N ARG A 148 -14.55 14.29 -17.25
CA ARG A 148 -14.79 15.05 -18.49
C ARG A 148 -16.04 14.58 -19.24
N HIS A 149 -16.40 13.31 -19.16
CA HIS A 149 -17.60 12.77 -19.78
C HIS A 149 -18.87 13.24 -19.05
N HIS A 150 -18.86 13.21 -17.72
CA HIS A 150 -19.99 13.65 -16.88
C HIS A 150 -20.12 15.19 -16.80
N ALA A 151 -19.03 15.94 -16.87
CA ALA A 151 -19.08 17.40 -16.83
C ALA A 151 -19.78 18.05 -18.03
N ARG A 152 -20.03 17.29 -19.11
CA ARG A 152 -20.69 17.77 -20.33
C ARG A 152 -22.22 17.65 -20.31
N ASP A 153 -22.77 16.96 -19.31
CA ASP A 153 -24.18 16.60 -19.26
C ASP A 153 -24.54 16.25 -17.81
N THR A 154 -25.39 17.08 -17.20
CA THR A 154 -25.77 17.01 -15.79
C THR A 154 -26.61 15.78 -15.45
N ASP A 155 -27.27 15.15 -16.42
CA ASP A 155 -28.10 13.97 -16.17
C ASP A 155 -27.23 12.74 -15.93
N ARG A 156 -26.03 12.68 -16.52
CA ARG A 156 -25.10 11.55 -16.38
C ARG A 156 -24.63 11.33 -14.94
N PRO A 157 -24.12 12.34 -14.20
CA PRO A 157 -23.74 12.14 -12.81
C PRO A 157 -24.95 11.83 -11.92
N ILE A 158 -26.14 12.38 -12.22
CA ILE A 158 -27.38 12.05 -11.49
C ILE A 158 -27.73 10.57 -11.69
N ASN A 159 -27.69 10.07 -12.93
CA ASN A 159 -27.95 8.67 -13.21
C ASN A 159 -26.98 7.75 -12.46
N VAL A 160 -25.68 8.07 -12.46
CA VAL A 160 -24.69 7.30 -11.68
C VAL A 160 -25.02 7.28 -10.19
N LEU A 161 -25.52 8.38 -9.62
CA LEU A 161 -25.94 8.42 -8.20
C LEU A 161 -27.18 7.57 -7.92
N LEU A 162 -28.09 7.46 -8.89
CA LEU A 162 -29.36 6.75 -8.72
C LEU A 162 -29.26 5.25 -9.03
N THR A 163 -28.21 4.81 -9.73
CA THR A 163 -28.05 3.42 -10.17
C THR A 163 -26.86 2.67 -9.55
N ALA A 164 -26.05 3.34 -8.73
CA ALA A 164 -24.84 2.77 -8.11
C ALA A 164 -25.11 2.13 -6.74
#